data_AF-W4KLM3-F1
#
_entry.id   AF-W4KLM3-F1
#
_cell.length_a   1.000
_cell.length_b   1.000
_cell.length_c   1.000
_cell.angle_alpha   90.00
_cell.angle_beta   90.00
_cell.angle_gamma   90.00
#
_symmetry.space_group_name_H-M   'P 1'
#
loop_
_entity.id
_entity.type
_entity.pdbx_description
1 polymer ?
#
loop_
_entity_poly.entity_id
_entity_poly.type
_entity_poly.pdbx_seq_one_letter_code
_entity_poly.pdbx_strand_id
1 'polypeptide(L)'
;MHAHVSQQAQEARAAALQDEIDQLQNTLGKEENAEKIVSRHIKLLHRYNEAKDAAQIIMGKLAAHKQTTIRQIHEDFGVADED
;
A
#
# COMPACT_ATOMS: atom_id res chain seq x y z
N MET A 1 15.45 -22.20 29.62
CA MET A 1 14.06 -22.47 30.08
C MET A 1 13.14 -22.39 28.88
N HIS A 2 12.89 -23.51 28.20
CA HIS A 2 11.88 -23.58 27.14
C HIS A 2 10.60 -24.11 27.76
N ALA A 3 9.58 -23.25 27.88
CA ALA A 3 8.28 -23.66 28.37
C ALA A 3 7.68 -24.68 27.40
N HIS A 4 7.62 -25.95 27.82
CA HIS A 4 6.79 -26.97 27.19
C HIS A 4 5.33 -26.57 27.43
N VAL A 5 4.80 -25.71 26.57
CA VAL A 5 3.35 -25.61 26.40
C VAL A 5 2.88 -27.02 26.06
N SER A 6 1.90 -27.55 26.79
CA SER A 6 1.44 -28.93 26.58
C SER A 6 1.04 -29.12 25.12
N GLN A 7 1.34 -30.29 24.56
CA GLN A 7 1.05 -30.60 23.16
C GLN A 7 -0.42 -30.33 22.79
N GLN A 8 -1.34 -30.58 23.73
CA GLN A 8 -2.76 -30.24 23.63
C GLN A 8 -3.03 -28.72 23.53
N ALA A 9 -2.30 -27.89 24.28
CA ALA A 9 -2.46 -26.44 24.19
C ALA A 9 -1.87 -25.87 22.88
N GLN A 10 -0.85 -26.52 22.30
CA GLN A 10 -0.34 -26.19 20.97
C GLN A 10 -1.34 -26.56 19.88
N GLU A 11 -1.95 -27.74 19.96
CA GLU A 11 -3.00 -28.20 19.04
C GLU A 11 -4.24 -27.31 19.08
N ALA A 12 -4.72 -26.96 20.28
CA ALA A 12 -5.86 -26.05 20.44
C ALA A 12 -5.59 -24.65 19.86
N ARG A 13 -4.35 -24.15 20.00
CA ARG A 13 -3.96 -22.86 19.45
C ARG A 13 -3.80 -22.91 17.93
N ALA A 14 -3.30 -24.02 17.39
CA ALA A 14 -3.23 -24.24 15.95
C ALA A 14 -4.62 -24.31 15.32
N ALA A 15 -5.58 -24.98 15.97
CA ALA A 15 -6.96 -25.04 15.52
C ALA A 15 -7.64 -23.65 15.52
N ALA A 16 -7.47 -22.87 16.59
CA ALA A 16 -8.01 -21.51 16.66
C ALA A 16 -7.41 -20.59 15.57
N LEU A 17 -6.11 -20.71 15.30
CA LEU A 17 -5.46 -19.97 14.22
C LEU A 17 -5.95 -20.40 12.83
N GLN A 18 -6.26 -21.68 12.64
CA GLN A 18 -6.83 -22.18 11.38
C GLN A 18 -8.25 -21.63 11.16
N ASP A 19 -9.08 -21.60 12.21
CA ASP A 19 -10.43 -21.02 12.13
C ASP A 19 -10.38 -19.52 11.78
N GLU A 20 -9.43 -18.77 12.35
CA GLU A 20 -9.20 -17.36 12.00
C GLU A 20 -8.76 -17.21 10.53
N ILE A 21 -7.85 -18.06 10.04
CA ILE A 21 -7.42 -18.05 8.64
C ILE A 21 -8.62 -18.30 7.71
N ASP A 22 -9.47 -19.27 8.04
CA ASP A 22 -10.63 -19.62 7.22
C ASP A 22 -11.67 -18.49 7.20
N GLN A 23 -11.88 -17.79 8.32
CA GLN A 23 -12.73 -16.59 8.38
C GLN A 23 -12.17 -15.44 7.54
N LEU A 24 -10.86 -15.20 7.61
CA LEU A 24 -10.18 -14.17 6.84
C LEU A 24 -10.22 -14.49 5.33
N GLN A 25 -10.02 -15.75 4.94
CA GLN A 25 -10.13 -16.19 3.56
C GLN A 25 -11.55 -16.05 3.00
N ASN A 26 -12.58 -16.35 3.79
CA ASN A 26 -13.97 -16.14 3.39
C ASN A 26 -14.31 -14.66 3.20
N THR A 27 -13.75 -13.77 4.03
CA THR A 27 -13.92 -12.31 3.91
C THR A 27 -13.24 -11.77 2.66
N LEU A 28 -12.09 -12.33 2.30
CA LEU A 28 -11.33 -11.92 1.13
C LEU A 28 -11.93 -12.41 -0.21
N GLY A 29 -12.66 -13.53 -0.17
CA GLY A 29 -13.18 -14.23 -1.33
C GLY A 29 -12.36 -15.51 -1.60
N LYS A 30 -13.05 -16.64 -1.79
CA LYS A 30 -12.44 -18.00 -1.87
C LYS A 30 -11.38 -18.19 -2.96
N GLU A 31 -11.31 -17.30 -3.95
CA GLU A 31 -10.35 -17.38 -5.07
C GLU A 31 -9.36 -16.21 -5.10
N GLU A 32 -9.46 -15.28 -4.16
CA GLU A 32 -8.63 -14.08 -4.08
C GLU A 32 -7.39 -14.40 -3.23
N ASN A 33 -6.20 -14.22 -3.81
CA ASN A 33 -4.94 -14.43 -3.10
C ASN A 33 -4.51 -13.10 -2.45
N ALA A 34 -4.62 -13.01 -1.11
CA ALA A 34 -4.25 -11.84 -0.31
C ALA A 34 -2.87 -11.27 -0.66
N GLU A 35 -1.88 -12.14 -0.78
CA GLU A 35 -0.51 -11.76 -1.07
C GLU A 35 -0.40 -11.11 -2.46
N LYS A 36 -1.10 -11.65 -3.46
CA LYS A 36 -1.12 -11.06 -4.80
C LYS A 36 -1.83 -9.70 -4.82
N ILE A 37 -2.90 -9.53 -4.06
CA ILE A 37 -3.64 -8.27 -3.98
C ILE A 37 -2.79 -7.18 -3.33
N VAL A 38 -2.20 -7.49 -2.17
CA VAL A 38 -1.33 -6.58 -1.44
C VAL A 38 -0.09 -6.26 -2.26
N SER A 39 0.55 -7.26 -2.88
CA SER A 39 1.70 -7.04 -3.75
C SER A 39 1.36 -6.14 -4.95
N ARG A 40 0.19 -6.34 -5.57
CA ARG A 40 -0.29 -5.46 -6.65
C ARG A 40 -0.49 -4.04 -6.16
N HIS A 41 -1.14 -3.87 -5.00
CA HIS A 41 -1.41 -2.56 -4.42
C HIS A 41 -0.11 -1.81 -4.10
N ILE A 42 0.85 -2.48 -3.46
CA ILE A 42 2.18 -1.94 -3.16
C ILE A 42 2.89 -1.47 -4.45
N LYS A 43 2.87 -2.30 -5.50
CA LYS A 43 3.49 -1.93 -6.80
C LYS A 43 2.83 -0.71 -7.43
N LEU A 44 1.50 -0.62 -7.39
CA LEU A 44 0.77 0.53 -7.91
C LEU A 44 1.09 1.79 -7.12
N LEU A 45 1.17 1.70 -5.80
CA LEU A 45 1.51 2.82 -4.93
C LEU A 45 2.93 3.33 -5.19
N HIS A 46 3.93 2.43 -5.30
CA HIS A 46 5.29 2.83 -5.66
C HIS A 46 5.34 3.51 -7.04
N ARG A 47 4.65 2.95 -8.03
CA ARG A 47 4.60 3.54 -9.38
C ARG A 47 3.94 4.91 -9.39
N TYR A 48 2.88 5.10 -8.61
CA TYR A 48 2.24 6.40 -8.45
C TYR A 48 3.21 7.41 -7.82
N ASN A 49 3.87 7.03 -6.73
CA ASN A 49 4.82 7.92 -6.04
C ASN A 49 6.00 8.29 -6.95
N GLU A 50 6.60 7.32 -7.65
CA GLU A 50 7.69 7.59 -8.61
C GLU A 50 7.26 8.56 -9.72
N ALA A 51 6.05 8.38 -10.26
CA ALA A 51 5.51 9.28 -11.27
C ALA A 51 5.21 10.68 -10.71
N LYS A 52 4.64 10.77 -9.50
CA LYS A 52 4.37 12.02 -8.78
C LYS A 52 5.66 12.79 -8.53
N ASP A 53 6.70 12.11 -8.02
CA ASP A 53 8.00 12.71 -7.72
C ASP A 53 8.69 13.22 -9.00
N ALA A 54 8.69 12.42 -10.07
CA ALA A 54 9.23 12.84 -11.36
C ALA A 54 8.49 14.05 -11.92
N ALA A 55 7.16 14.07 -11.83
CA ALA A 55 6.34 15.20 -12.26
C ALA A 55 6.63 16.45 -11.43
N GLN A 56 6.73 16.34 -10.10
CA GLN A 56 7.06 17.46 -9.22
C GLN A 56 8.45 18.06 -9.52
N ILE A 57 9.45 17.22 -9.81
CA ILE A 57 10.78 17.70 -10.22
C ILE A 57 10.70 18.52 -11.52
N ILE A 58 9.94 18.04 -12.50
CA ILE A 58 9.77 18.73 -13.79
C ILE A 58 8.99 20.04 -13.58
N MET A 59 7.92 20.03 -12.79
CA MET A 59 7.14 21.21 -12.46
C MET A 59 7.97 22.25 -11.71
N GLY A 60 8.85 21.83 -10.80
CA GLY A 60 9.80 22.72 -10.12
C GLY A 60 10.77 23.41 -11.09
N LYS A 61 11.34 22.65 -12.04
CA LYS A 61 12.20 23.22 -13.10
C LYS A 61 11.44 24.18 -14.01
N LEU A 62 10.19 23.84 -14.35
CA LEU A 62 9.33 24.68 -15.19
C LEU A 62 8.97 25.99 -14.48
N ALA A 63 8.65 25.93 -13.18
CA ALA A 63 8.39 27.09 -12.36
C ALA A 63 9.59 28.05 -12.34
N ALA A 64 10.80 27.52 -12.14
CA ALA A 64 12.04 28.29 -12.17
C ALA A 64 12.27 28.95 -13.55
N HIS A 65 12.06 28.21 -14.64
CA HIS A 65 12.21 28.74 -15.99
C HIS A 65 11.18 29.84 -16.31
N LYS A 66 9.94 29.68 -15.85
CA LYS A 66 8.87 30.67 -16.02
C LYS A 66 8.91 31.81 -15.00
N GLN A 67 9.88 31.82 -14.08
CA GLN A 67 9.97 32.76 -12.96
C GLN A 67 8.64 32.88 -12.18
N THR A 68 7.96 31.76 -12.03
CA THR A 68 6.69 31.66 -11.30
C THR A 68 6.80 30.66 -10.16
N THR A 69 5.75 30.55 -9.36
CA THR A 69 5.72 29.61 -8.23
C THR A 69 5.26 28.23 -8.70
N ILE A 70 5.69 27.19 -7.99
CA ILE A 70 5.23 25.81 -8.22
C ILE A 70 3.71 25.71 -8.08
N ARG A 71 3.12 26.48 -7.16
CA ARG A 71 1.66 26.57 -6.97
C ARG A 71 0.96 27.06 -8.24
N GLN A 72 1.46 28.11 -8.89
CA GLN A 72 0.89 28.60 -10.14
C GLN A 72 0.98 27.54 -11.24
N ILE A 73 2.10 26.80 -11.32
CA ILE A 73 2.22 25.68 -12.25
C ILE A 73 1.19 24.59 -11.93
N HIS A 74 0.97 24.24 -10.67
CA HIS A 74 -0.06 23.25 -10.31
C HIS A 74 -1.48 23.69 -10.72
N GLU A 75 -1.80 24.98 -10.52
CA GLU A 75 -3.06 25.57 -10.95
C GLU A 75 -3.20 25.56 -12.48
N ASP A 76 -2.14 25.92 -13.21
CA ASP A 76 -2.11 25.92 -14.68
C ASP A 76 -2.32 24.52 -15.28
N PHE A 77 -1.82 23.48 -14.61
CA PHE A 77 -1.94 22.07 -15.04
C PHE A 77 -3.13 21.33 -14.42
N GLY A 78 -3.95 22.00 -13.60
CA GLY A 78 -5.14 21.40 -12.98
C GLY A 78 -4.84 20.28 -11.98
N VAL A 79 -3.68 20.31 -11.34
CA VAL A 79 -3.21 19.32 -10.34
C VAL A 79 -3.19 19.90 -8.93
N ALA A 80 -4.14 20.79 -8.62
CA ALA A 80 -4.23 21.43 -7.31
C ALA A 80 -4.55 20.40 -6.20
N ASP A 81 -3.62 20.27 -5.25
CA ASP A 81 -3.64 19.75 -3.86
C ASP A 81 -4.79 18.83 -3.36
N GLU A 82 -5.40 18.00 -4.20
CA GLU A 82 -6.39 17.00 -3.74
C GLU A 82 -5.85 15.57 -3.56
N ASP A 83 -4.52 15.36 -3.66
CA ASP A 83 -3.85 14.06 -3.43
C ASP A 83 -2.79 14.06 -2.30
#